data_AF-A0A538A5I2-F1
#
_entry.id   AF-A0A538A5I2-F1
#
_cell.length_a   1.000
_cell.length_b   1.000
_cell.length_c   1.000
_cell.angle_alpha   90.00
_cell.angle_beta   90.00
_cell.angle_gamma   90.00
#
_symmetry.space_group_name_H-M   'P 1'
#
loop_
_entity.id
_entity.type
_entity.pdbx_description
1 polymer ?
#
loop_
_entity_poly.entity_id
_entity_poly.type
_entity_poly.pdbx_seq_one_letter_code
_entity_poly.pdbx_strand_id
1 'polypeptide(L)'
;MRSNFESPLKIVKGAVRAHGRFDWDVGESESLVSVSISQKQNKVAGMATSPQKFEKPRKTWTLDIHPGYTDKKYKREFTSGPANAVGIVCAMGSDVRVFLWSQEVELEL
;
A
#
# COMPACT_ATOMS: atom_id res chain seq x y z
N MET A 1 -13.03 7.77 6.10
CA MET A 1 -12.73 6.46 5.53
C MET A 1 -11.62 5.85 6.31
N ARG A 2 -11.84 4.69 6.90
CA ARG A 2 -10.74 3.91 7.47
C ARG A 2 -10.38 2.81 6.50
N SER A 3 -9.14 2.34 6.57
CA SER A 3 -8.73 1.15 5.84
C SER A 3 -8.00 0.22 6.76
N ASN A 4 -8.45 -1.03 6.80
CA ASN A 4 -7.73 -2.10 7.47
C ASN A 4 -6.81 -2.74 6.43
N PHE A 5 -5.50 -2.71 6.69
CA PHE A 5 -4.50 -3.36 5.86
C PHE A 5 -4.46 -4.85 6.16
N GLU A 6 -4.40 -5.67 5.13
CA GLU A 6 -4.33 -7.12 5.27
C GLU A 6 -2.86 -7.57 5.21
N SER A 7 -2.43 -8.31 6.23
CA SER A 7 -1.10 -8.90 6.39
C SER A 7 -1.21 -10.39 6.75
N PRO A 8 -0.24 -11.26 6.42
CA PRO A 8 1.06 -10.99 5.78
C PRO A 8 0.97 -10.59 4.30
N LEU A 9 2.08 -10.13 3.71
CA LEU A 9 2.13 -9.68 2.32
C LEU A 9 2.85 -10.66 1.42
N LYS A 10 2.33 -10.85 0.20
CA LYS A 10 2.89 -11.81 -0.75
C LYS A 10 3.70 -11.13 -1.84
N ILE A 11 4.88 -11.67 -2.13
CA ILE A 11 5.72 -11.31 -3.26
C ILE A 11 5.27 -12.12 -4.48
N VAL A 12 4.46 -11.53 -5.34
CA VAL A 12 3.95 -12.16 -6.56
C VAL A 12 4.70 -11.62 -7.77
N LYS A 13 5.43 -12.49 -8.49
CA LYS A 13 6.21 -12.12 -9.68
C LYS A 13 7.17 -10.94 -9.42
N GLY A 14 7.79 -10.92 -8.23
CA GLY A 14 8.73 -9.87 -7.83
C GLY A 14 8.10 -8.55 -7.35
N ALA A 15 6.76 -8.46 -7.27
CA ALA A 15 6.05 -7.32 -6.70
C ALA A 15 5.38 -7.72 -5.38
N VAL A 16 5.36 -6.82 -4.39
CA VAL A 16 4.59 -7.03 -3.15
C VAL A 16 3.13 -6.66 -3.41
N ARG A 17 2.22 -7.62 -3.25
CA ARG A 17 0.77 -7.39 -3.39
C ARG A 17 0.17 -6.94 -2.06
N ALA A 18 -0.11 -5.65 -1.95
CA ALA A 18 -0.79 -5.04 -0.82
C ALA A 18 -2.30 -5.00 -1.04
N HIS A 19 -3.08 -5.28 0.00
CA HIS A 19 -4.54 -5.26 -0.05
C HIS A 19 -5.13 -4.80 1.27
N GLY A 20 -6.35 -4.30 1.21
CA GLY A 20 -7.07 -3.83 2.39
C GLY A 20 -8.54 -3.58 2.11
N ARG A 21 -9.28 -3.32 3.19
CA ARG A 21 -10.72 -3.05 3.15
C ARG A 21 -11.00 -1.58 3.36
N PHE A 22 -12.02 -1.07 2.68
CA PHE A 22 -12.53 0.28 2.90
C PHE A 22 -13.73 0.25 3.84
N ASP A 23 -13.66 1.04 4.90
CA ASP A 23 -14.79 1.41 5.73
C ASP A 23 -15.18 2.86 5.39
N TRP A 24 -16.16 2.99 4.49
CA TRP A 24 -16.68 4.28 4.01
C TRP A 24 -17.54 4.96 5.06
N ASP A 25 -17.21 6.20 5.39
CA ASP A 25 -18.06 7.04 6.22
C ASP A 25 -19.15 7.72 5.39
N VAL A 26 -20.13 8.32 6.06
CA VAL A 26 -21.15 9.16 5.43
C VAL A 26 -20.49 10.38 4.77
N GLY A 27 -20.90 10.70 3.54
CA GLY A 27 -20.39 11.86 2.78
C GLY A 27 -19.17 11.57 1.88
N GLU A 28 -18.58 10.37 1.98
CA GLU A 28 -17.44 9.97 1.15
C GLU A 28 -17.88 9.24 -0.12
N SER A 29 -17.23 9.57 -1.23
CA SER A 29 -17.51 9.02 -2.56
C SER A 29 -16.32 8.34 -3.20
N GLU A 30 -15.10 8.80 -2.92
CA GLU A 30 -13.89 8.32 -3.59
C GLU A 30 -12.70 8.18 -2.62
N SER A 31 -11.68 7.43 -3.03
CA SER A 31 -10.41 7.35 -2.33
C SER A 31 -9.21 7.16 -3.23
N LEU A 32 -8.06 7.70 -2.82
CA LEU A 32 -6.74 7.31 -3.31
C LEU A 32 -5.97 6.54 -2.23
N VAL A 33 -5.23 5.51 -2.61
CA VAL A 33 -4.40 4.72 -1.69
C VAL A 33 -2.96 4.76 -2.18
N SER A 34 -2.03 5.04 -1.27
CA SER A 34 -0.60 4.89 -1.49
C SER A 34 -0.03 3.97 -0.43
N VAL A 35 0.83 3.04 -0.81
CA VAL A 35 1.51 2.12 0.10
C VAL A 35 3.00 2.08 -0.24
N SER A 36 3.82 2.17 0.79
CA SER A 36 5.26 2.00 0.70
C SER A 36 5.72 0.84 1.59
N ILE A 37 6.73 0.12 1.14
CA ILE A 37 7.35 -1.00 1.85
C ILE A 37 8.79 -0.64 2.12
N SER A 38 9.22 -0.85 3.36
CA SER A 38 10.60 -0.71 3.81
C SER A 38 11.12 -2.04 4.32
N GLN A 39 12.37 -2.37 4.03
CA GLN A 39 13.06 -3.56 4.54
C GLN A 39 14.38 -3.12 5.15
N LYS A 40 14.92 -3.82 6.15
CA LYS A 40 16.14 -3.37 6.87
C LYS A 40 17.33 -3.03 5.94
N GLN A 41 17.42 -3.69 4.78
CA GLN A 41 18.47 -3.44 3.78
C GLN A 41 18.17 -2.23 2.86
N ASN A 42 16.92 -1.79 2.77
CA ASN A 42 16.43 -0.71 1.90
C ASN A 42 15.46 0.22 2.67
N LYS A 43 15.88 1.46 2.99
CA LYS A 43 15.05 2.46 3.71
C LYS A 43 13.62 2.53 3.17
N VAL A 44 13.46 2.57 1.85
CA VAL A 44 12.20 2.30 1.13
C VAL A 44 12.53 1.34 0.00
N ALA A 45 12.00 0.12 0.07
CA ALA A 45 12.21 -0.94 -0.90
C ALA A 45 11.29 -0.81 -2.11
N GLY A 46 10.09 -0.24 -1.96
CA GLY A 46 9.18 0.06 -3.07
C GLY A 46 7.96 0.86 -2.61
N MET A 47 7.25 1.44 -3.57
CA MET A 47 6.03 2.23 -3.32
C MET A 47 5.09 2.14 -4.53
N ALA A 48 3.79 2.08 -4.27
CA ALA A 48 2.76 2.22 -5.29
C ALA A 48 1.65 3.16 -4.82
N THR A 49 1.05 3.86 -5.77
CA THR A 49 -0.14 4.66 -5.56
C THR A 49 -1.20 4.20 -6.55
N SER A 50 -2.46 4.16 -6.11
CA SER A 50 -3.58 3.81 -6.96
C SER A 50 -3.61 4.71 -8.20
N PRO A 51 -3.54 4.14 -9.42
CA PRO A 51 -3.47 4.94 -10.65
C PRO A 51 -4.76 5.71 -10.92
N GLN A 52 -5.87 5.22 -10.38
CA GLN A 52 -7.18 5.86 -10.40
C GLN A 52 -7.77 5.82 -9.00
N LYS A 53 -8.76 6.68 -8.77
CA LYS A 53 -9.51 6.69 -7.52
C LYS A 53 -10.34 5.42 -7.40
N PHE A 54 -10.51 4.94 -6.18
CA PHE A 54 -11.49 3.93 -5.81
C PHE A 54 -12.81 4.63 -5.52
N GLU A 55 -13.91 4.19 -6.14
CA GLU A 55 -15.23 4.78 -5.95
C GLU A 55 -16.12 3.89 -5.07
N LYS A 56 -16.99 4.50 -4.26
CA LYS A 56 -18.06 3.78 -3.57
C LYS A 56 -18.98 3.11 -4.62
N PRO A 57 -19.43 1.85 -4.43
CA PRO A 57 -19.44 1.06 -3.20
C PRO A 57 -18.29 0.05 -3.07
N ARG A 58 -17.15 0.24 -3.75
CA ARG A 58 -16.04 -0.71 -3.70
C ARG A 58 -15.56 -0.90 -2.26
N LYS A 59 -15.46 -2.14 -1.80
CA LYS A 59 -15.15 -2.47 -0.39
C LYS A 59 -13.68 -2.81 -0.14
N THR A 60 -12.89 -2.99 -1.19
CA THR A 60 -11.50 -3.42 -1.08
C THR A 60 -10.61 -2.70 -2.09
N TRP A 61 -9.32 -2.66 -1.80
CA TRP A 61 -8.29 -2.20 -2.73
C TRP A 61 -7.16 -3.21 -2.83
N THR A 62 -6.45 -3.16 -3.94
CA THR A 62 -5.25 -3.95 -4.19
C THR A 62 -4.25 -3.09 -4.94
N LEU A 63 -2.99 -3.13 -4.52
CA LEU A 63 -1.87 -2.47 -5.18
C LEU A 63 -0.72 -3.47 -5.33
N ASP A 64 -0.18 -3.57 -6.53
CA ASP A 64 1.06 -4.31 -6.77
C ASP A 64 2.22 -3.31 -6.68
N ILE A 65 3.03 -3.48 -5.64
CA ILE A 65 4.16 -2.62 -5.33
C ILE A 65 5.40 -3.23 -5.96
N HIS A 66 5.95 -2.53 -6.94
CA HIS A 66 7.23 -2.90 -7.52
C HIS A 66 8.38 -2.33 -6.69
N PRO A 67 9.52 -3.03 -6.63
CA PRO A 67 10.71 -2.51 -5.96
C PRO A 67 11.16 -1.19 -6.62
N GLY A 68 11.47 -0.19 -5.80
CA GLY A 68 11.65 1.21 -6.21
C GLY A 68 13.05 1.79 -5.95
N TYR A 69 13.25 3.00 -6.48
CA TYR A 69 14.44 3.88 -6.50
C TYR A 69 15.67 3.30 -7.21
N THR A 70 15.98 3.81 -8.39
CA THR A 70 17.11 3.35 -9.21
C THR A 70 18.39 4.05 -8.76
N ASP A 71 19.23 3.35 -8.02
CA ASP A 71 20.67 3.54 -8.20
C ASP A 71 21.15 2.36 -9.05
N LYS A 72 21.79 2.63 -10.19
CA LYS A 72 21.99 1.70 -11.33
C LYS A 72 22.76 0.40 -11.03
N LYS A 73 23.13 0.16 -9.76
CA LYS A 73 24.01 -0.93 -9.32
C LYS A 73 23.32 -2.11 -8.64
N TYR A 74 22.03 -2.05 -8.35
CA TYR A 74 21.35 -3.13 -7.60
C TYR A 74 20.16 -3.70 -8.36
N LYS A 75 20.16 -5.03 -8.55
CA LYS A 75 18.92 -5.79 -8.80
C LYS A 75 18.08 -5.67 -7.54
N ARG A 76 17.07 -4.82 -7.55
CA ARG A 76 16.17 -4.62 -6.41
C ARG A 76 15.02 -5.59 -6.54
N GLU A 77 15.14 -6.73 -5.88
CA GLU A 77 14.05 -7.66 -5.64
C GLU A 77 13.62 -7.50 -4.17
N PHE A 78 12.33 -7.66 -3.89
CA PHE A 78 11.91 -7.86 -2.51
C PHE A 78 12.44 -9.20 -2.03
N THR A 79 12.94 -9.23 -0.79
CA THR A 79 13.28 -10.50 -0.11
C THR A 79 12.14 -10.89 0.81
N SER A 80 11.92 -12.18 1.03
CA SER A 80 11.07 -12.63 2.12
C SER A 80 11.65 -12.20 3.47
N GLY A 81 10.80 -12.11 4.50
CA GLY A 81 11.21 -11.70 5.84
C GLY A 81 10.48 -10.45 6.36
N PRO A 82 10.93 -9.95 7.53
CA PRO A 82 10.33 -8.77 8.16
C PRO A 82 10.49 -7.51 7.32
N ALA A 83 9.41 -6.74 7.25
CA ALA A 83 9.32 -5.45 6.59
C ALA A 83 8.41 -4.50 7.40
N ASN A 84 8.43 -3.22 7.06
CA ASN A 84 7.46 -2.26 7.58
C ASN A 84 6.69 -1.64 6.41
N ALA A 85 5.36 -1.74 6.48
CA ALA A 85 4.44 -1.18 5.51
C ALA A 85 3.84 0.11 6.05
N VAL A 86 3.86 1.17 5.23
CA VAL A 86 3.23 2.45 5.54
C VAL A 86 2.21 2.73 4.45
N GLY A 87 0.98 3.04 4.82
CA GLY A 87 -0.06 3.42 3.88
C GLY A 87 -0.71 4.75 4.19
N ILE A 88 -1.10 5.43 3.12
CA ILE A 88 -1.83 6.69 3.14
C ILE A 88 -3.11 6.46 2.34
N VAL A 89 -4.23 6.85 2.95
CA VAL A 89 -5.55 6.77 2.35
C VAL A 89 -6.17 8.15 2.36
N CYS A 90 -6.37 8.72 1.18
CA CYS A 90 -7.04 10.01 1.00
C CYS A 90 -8.49 9.75 0.62
N ALA A 91 -9.41 10.00 1.53
CA ALA A 91 -10.85 9.94 1.29
C ALA A 91 -11.35 11.28 0.77
N MET A 92 -12.18 11.25 -0.27
CA MET A 92 -12.73 12.43 -0.93
C MET A 92 -14.26 12.38 -0.93
N GLY A 93 -14.87 13.53 -0.72
CA GLY A 93 -16.31 13.76 -0.66
C GLY A 93 -16.58 15.26 -0.68
N SER A 94 -17.43 15.77 0.23
CA SER A 94 -17.54 17.22 0.47
C SER A 94 -16.23 17.82 0.98
N ASP A 95 -15.46 17.04 1.74
CA ASP A 95 -14.15 17.39 2.28
C ASP A 95 -13.12 16.29 1.94
N VAL A 96 -11.84 16.64 2.00
CA VAL A 96 -10.73 15.69 1.87
C VAL A 96 -10.21 15.31 3.25
N ARG A 97 -10.14 14.01 3.53
CA ARG A 97 -9.58 13.47 4.78
C ARG A 97 -8.44 12.51 4.48
N VAL A 98 -7.34 12.64 5.22
CA VAL A 98 -6.15 11.80 5.06
C VAL A 98 -6.00 10.91 6.28
N PHE A 99 -5.82 9.62 6.04
CA PHE A 99 -5.60 8.60 7.05
C PHE A 99 -4.24 7.96 6.79
N LEU A 100 -3.41 7.92 7.82
CA LEU A 100 -2.09 7.30 7.76
C LEU A 100 -2.04 6.09 8.70
N TRP A 101 -1.36 5.05 8.27
CA TRP A 101 -1.08 3.88 9.10
C TRP A 101 0.33 3.36 8.82
N SER A 102 0.91 2.70 9.82
CA SER A 102 2.21 1.99 9.72
C SER A 102 2.11 0.70 10.51
N GLN A 103 2.66 -0.38 9.97
CA GLN A 103 2.72 -1.67 10.66
C GLN A 103 3.91 -2.51 10.19
N GLU A 104 4.49 -3.27 11.13
CA GLU A 104 5.40 -4.36 10.81
C GLU A 104 4.61 -5.48 10.10
N VAL A 105 5.22 -6.06 9.08
CA VAL A 105 4.63 -7.12 8.24
C VAL A 105 5.69 -8.15 7.89
N GLU A 106 5.25 -9.37 7.64
CA GLU A 106 6.09 -10.41 7.04
C GLU A 106 5.86 -10.43 5.52
N LEU A 107 6.94 -10.45 4.73
CA LEU A 107 6.89 -10.69 3.29
C LEU A 107 7.11 -12.18 3.00
N GLU A 108 6.16 -12.80 2.30
CA GLU A 108 6.16 -14.21 1.93
C GLU A 108 6.30 -14.38 0.41
N LEU A 109 6.81 -15.54 -0.04
CA LEU A 109 6.87 -15.93 -1.46
C LEU A 109 5.53 -16.52 -1.94
#